data_AF-A0A953WIW1-F1
#
_entry.id   AF-A0A953WIW1-F1
#
_cell.length_a   1.000
_cell.length_b   1.000
_cell.length_c   1.000
_cell.angle_alpha   90.00
_cell.angle_beta   90.00
_cell.angle_gamma   90.00
#
_symmetry.space_group_name_H-M   'P 1'
#
loop_
_entity.id
_entity.type
_entity.pdbx_description
1 polymer ?
#
loop_
_entity_poly.entity_id
_entity_poly.type
_entity_poly.pdbx_seq_one_letter_code
_entity_poly.pdbx_strand_id
1 'polypeptide(L)'
;RKLEAMVAATALEALEESPQAWRASGGKIEFRRIYLETEESKLQLSGDLSLDALGRPEGVLNVEAINPGPLTLTLAETGVIKQSDAQKVAAALTLAAIAGGGKVSAPLVFENGAARIAGVRVAKLKPVY
;
A
#
# COMPACT_ATOMS: atom_id res chain seq x y z
N ARG A 1 -16.43 17.30 3.07
CA ARG A 1 -15.22 18.09 3.42
C ARG A 1 -14.07 17.10 3.53
N LYS A 2 -13.04 17.28 2.68
CA LYS A 2 -11.64 16.81 2.82
C LYS A 2 -11.35 16.00 4.10
N LEU A 3 -11.05 14.70 3.99
CA LEU A 3 -10.14 14.02 4.93
C LEU A 3 -9.70 12.58 4.53
N GLU A 4 -10.35 11.89 3.59
CA GLU A 4 -10.14 10.43 3.50
C GLU A 4 -9.14 9.94 2.43
N ALA A 5 -8.80 10.78 1.46
CA ALA A 5 -7.72 10.49 0.50
C ALA A 5 -6.31 10.77 1.06
N MET A 6 -6.23 11.33 2.28
CA MET A 6 -4.98 11.85 2.80
C MET A 6 -3.99 10.73 3.14
N VAL A 7 -4.38 9.54 3.57
CA VAL A 7 -3.45 8.60 4.23
C VAL A 7 -2.68 7.66 3.28
N ALA A 8 -3.24 7.28 2.12
CA ALA A 8 -2.47 6.51 1.12
C ALA A 8 -1.42 7.40 0.43
N ALA A 9 -1.78 8.67 0.21
CA ALA A 9 -0.83 9.72 -0.12
C ALA A 9 0.13 9.93 1.05
N THR A 10 -0.31 10.12 2.29
CA THR A 10 0.58 10.35 3.46
C THR A 10 1.53 9.20 3.73
N ALA A 11 1.22 7.93 3.45
CA ALA A 11 2.19 6.86 3.64
C ALA A 11 3.27 6.86 2.55
N LEU A 12 2.90 7.09 1.28
CA LEU A 12 3.85 7.25 0.16
C LEU A 12 4.57 8.61 0.19
N GLU A 13 3.89 9.67 0.58
CA GLU A 13 4.40 11.02 0.82
C GLU A 13 5.25 11.04 2.09
N ALA A 14 4.94 10.32 3.17
CA ALA A 14 5.86 10.18 4.31
C ALA A 14 7.10 9.35 3.95
N LEU A 15 6.97 8.41 3.00
CA LEU A 15 8.12 7.73 2.39
C LEU A 15 8.94 8.68 1.48
N GLU A 16 8.32 9.73 0.92
CA GLU A 16 8.96 10.77 0.09
C GLU A 16 9.45 12.00 0.89
N GLU A 17 8.82 12.36 2.02
CA GLU A 17 8.99 13.64 2.72
C GLU A 17 10.13 13.66 3.75
N SER A 18 10.72 12.50 4.07
CA SER A 18 12.01 12.57 4.78
C SER A 18 12.93 11.37 4.51
N PRO A 19 13.57 11.36 3.33
CA PRO A 19 14.71 10.47 3.08
C PRO A 19 15.83 10.67 4.10
N GLN A 20 15.86 11.83 4.76
CA GLN A 20 16.76 12.16 5.86
C GLN A 20 16.38 11.43 7.15
N ALA A 21 15.09 11.34 7.52
CA ALA A 21 14.65 10.56 8.67
C ALA A 21 14.91 9.07 8.48
N TRP A 22 14.71 8.57 7.25
CA TRP A 22 14.97 7.17 6.91
C TRP A 22 16.46 6.82 6.94
N ARG A 23 17.32 7.74 6.45
CA ARG A 23 18.78 7.62 6.63
C ARG A 23 19.20 7.72 8.09
N ALA A 24 18.60 8.61 8.86
CA ALA A 24 18.89 8.79 10.29
C ALA A 24 18.50 7.56 11.13
N SER A 25 17.53 6.75 10.69
CA SER A 25 17.16 5.47 11.33
C SER A 25 17.98 4.26 10.83
N GLY A 26 19.07 4.48 10.08
CA GLY A 26 19.87 3.39 9.51
C GLY A 26 19.15 2.66 8.37
N GLY A 27 18.22 3.33 7.69
CA GLY A 27 17.46 2.78 6.57
C GLY A 27 16.34 1.85 7.00
N LYS A 28 15.86 1.89 8.24
CA LYS A 28 14.80 0.99 8.75
C LYS A 28 13.60 1.79 9.28
N ILE A 29 12.40 1.42 8.86
CA ILE A 29 11.13 1.91 9.41
C ILE A 29 10.27 0.71 9.76
N GLU A 30 9.87 0.65 11.03
CA GLU A 30 8.85 -0.26 11.52
C GLU A 30 7.47 0.39 11.34
N PHE A 31 6.59 -0.28 10.60
CA PHE A 31 5.19 0.11 10.46
C PHE A 31 4.34 -0.72 11.44
N ARG A 32 4.17 -0.20 12.66
CA ARG A 32 3.41 -0.91 13.70
C ARG A 32 1.95 -1.17 13.30
N ARG A 33 1.26 -0.13 12.83
CA ARG A 33 -0.09 -0.23 12.26
C ARG A 33 -0.46 1.08 11.56
N ILE A 34 -0.59 1.06 10.23
CA ILE A 34 -1.30 2.12 9.51
C ILE A 34 -2.74 1.63 9.32
N TYR A 35 -3.69 2.51 9.61
CA TYR A 35 -5.10 2.22 9.46
C TYR A 35 -5.76 3.33 8.64
N LEU A 36 -6.53 2.93 7.64
CA LEU A 36 -7.38 3.80 6.84
C LEU A 36 -8.79 3.24 6.92
N GLU A 37 -9.73 4.10 7.29
CA GLU A 37 -11.16 3.78 7.33
C GLU A 37 -11.91 4.86 6.58
N THR A 38 -12.86 4.41 5.79
CA THR A 38 -13.88 5.21 5.10
C THR A 38 -15.23 4.69 5.56
N GLU A 39 -16.33 5.33 5.16
CA GLU A 39 -17.68 4.85 5.49
C GLU A 39 -17.91 3.38 5.08
N GLU A 40 -17.28 2.93 3.99
CA GLU A 40 -17.57 1.62 3.40
C GLU A 40 -16.40 0.63 3.43
N SER A 41 -15.17 1.09 3.67
CA SER A 41 -13.96 0.26 3.56
C SER A 41 -13.01 0.47 4.73
N LYS A 42 -12.31 -0.60 5.12
CA LYS A 42 -11.19 -0.54 6.08
C LYS A 42 -9.94 -1.13 5.45
N LEU A 43 -8.80 -0.50 5.67
CA LEU A 43 -7.48 -0.97 5.26
C LEU A 43 -6.56 -0.90 6.48
N GLN A 44 -5.87 -2.00 6.75
CA GLN A 44 -4.83 -2.09 7.74
C GLN A 44 -3.53 -2.54 7.08
N LEU A 45 -2.43 -1.88 7.42
CA LEU A 45 -1.08 -2.22 6.99
C LEU A 45 -0.20 -2.38 8.24
N SER A 46 0.63 -3.43 8.26
CA SER A 46 1.61 -3.62 9.33
C SER A 46 2.80 -4.44 8.85
N GLY A 47 3.99 -4.11 9.29
CA GLY A 47 5.21 -4.85 8.96
C GLY A 47 6.43 -3.94 9.01
N ASP A 48 7.47 -4.34 8.31
CA ASP A 48 8.77 -3.69 8.39
C ASP A 48 9.29 -3.42 6.99
N LEU A 49 9.77 -2.19 6.77
CA LEU A 49 10.53 -1.84 5.58
C LEU A 49 11.92 -1.34 5.97
N SER A 50 12.93 -1.91 5.33
CA SER A 50 14.28 -1.38 5.28
C SER A 50 14.60 -0.85 3.88
N LEU A 51 15.82 -0.36 3.70
CA LEU A 51 16.39 -0.03 2.41
C LEU A 51 17.47 -1.04 2.03
N ASP A 52 17.46 -1.46 0.77
CA ASP A 52 18.53 -2.27 0.20
C ASP A 52 19.80 -1.44 -0.07
N ALA A 53 20.86 -2.10 -0.54
CA ALA A 53 22.14 -1.45 -0.86
C ALA A 53 22.05 -0.35 -1.95
N LEU A 54 20.94 -0.29 -2.70
CA LEU A 54 20.67 0.73 -3.71
C LEU A 54 19.67 1.79 -3.23
N GLY A 55 19.34 1.80 -1.93
CA GLY A 55 18.43 2.77 -1.32
C GLY A 55 16.97 2.54 -1.70
N ARG A 56 16.58 1.32 -2.11
CA ARG A 56 15.20 0.97 -2.48
C ARG A 56 14.51 0.26 -1.31
N PRO A 57 13.19 0.40 -1.14
CA PRO A 57 12.46 -0.34 -0.12
C PRO A 57 12.63 -1.86 -0.25
N GLU A 58 12.86 -2.52 0.89
CA GLU A 58 12.99 -3.97 1.06
C GLU A 58 12.25 -4.40 2.34
N GLY A 59 11.57 -5.54 2.34
CA GLY A 59 10.82 -6.02 3.50
C GLY A 59 9.41 -6.49 3.16
N VAL A 60 8.54 -6.57 4.17
CA VAL A 60 7.17 -7.10 4.00
C VAL A 60 6.19 -6.23 4.75
N LEU A 61 5.14 -5.79 4.06
CA LEU A 61 3.94 -5.22 4.67
C LEU A 61 2.79 -6.22 4.53
N ASN A 62 2.18 -6.56 5.65
CA ASN A 62 0.92 -7.30 5.66
C ASN A 62 -0.21 -6.32 5.42
N VAL A 63 -1.01 -6.58 4.40
CA VAL A 63 -2.19 -5.79 4.03
C VAL A 63 -3.43 -6.57 4.41
N GLU A 64 -4.36 -5.94 5.10
CA GLU A 64 -5.73 -6.44 5.29
C GLU A 64 -6.72 -5.37 4.84
N ALA A 65 -7.64 -5.72 3.95
CA ALA A 65 -8.67 -4.84 3.45
C ALA A 65 -10.06 -5.47 3.61
N ILE A 66 -10.98 -4.74 4.24
CA ILE A 66 -12.39 -5.09 4.36
C ILE A 66 -13.16 -4.24 3.36
N ASN A 67 -14.00 -4.90 2.56
CA ASN A 67 -14.75 -4.29 1.45
C ASN A 67 -13.86 -3.39 0.57
N PRO A 68 -12.86 -3.95 -0.15
CA PRO A 68 -11.85 -3.16 -0.87
C PRO A 68 -12.35 -2.47 -2.16
N GLY A 69 -13.56 -2.77 -2.62
CA GLY A 69 -14.13 -2.21 -3.85
C GLY A 69 -14.20 -0.68 -3.83
N PRO A 70 -14.94 -0.07 -2.88
CA PRO A 70 -15.03 1.38 -2.74
C PRO A 70 -13.66 2.07 -2.57
N LEU A 71 -12.79 1.50 -1.72
CA LEU A 71 -11.40 1.98 -1.56
C LEU A 71 -10.64 2.06 -2.89
N THR A 72 -10.82 1.07 -3.77
CA THR A 72 -10.16 1.04 -5.10
C THR A 72 -10.63 2.18 -5.99
N LEU A 73 -11.93 2.50 -5.94
CA LEU A 73 -12.50 3.61 -6.70
C LEU A 73 -11.97 4.95 -6.19
N THR A 74 -11.90 5.14 -4.87
CA THR A 74 -11.29 6.33 -4.26
C THR A 74 -9.81 6.49 -4.64
N LEU A 75 -9.04 5.40 -4.68
CA LEU A 75 -7.64 5.44 -5.11
C LEU A 75 -7.49 5.74 -6.61
N ALA A 76 -8.51 5.49 -7.42
CA ALA A 76 -8.50 5.90 -8.82
C ALA A 76 -8.72 7.40 -9.00
N GLU A 77 -9.51 8.02 -8.12
CA GLU A 77 -9.72 9.48 -8.10
C GLU A 77 -8.44 10.24 -7.73
N THR A 78 -7.56 9.64 -6.93
CA THR A 78 -6.26 10.22 -6.58
C THR A 78 -5.15 9.93 -7.60
N GLY A 79 -5.44 9.16 -8.65
CA GLY A 79 -4.48 8.78 -9.69
C GLY A 79 -3.52 7.66 -9.30
N VAL A 80 -3.67 7.06 -8.12
CA VAL A 80 -2.88 5.88 -7.69
C VAL A 80 -3.22 4.67 -8.56
N ILE A 81 -4.49 4.53 -8.93
CA ILE A 81 -4.98 3.52 -9.88
C ILE A 81 -5.44 4.23 -11.15
N LYS A 82 -5.12 3.69 -12.33
CA LYS A 82 -5.65 4.21 -13.59
C LYS A 82 -7.17 4.08 -13.60
N GLN A 83 -7.89 5.16 -13.91
CA GLN A 83 -9.36 5.12 -13.98
C GLN A 83 -9.90 4.01 -14.89
N SER A 84 -9.22 3.73 -16.01
CA SER A 84 -9.60 2.67 -16.95
C SER A 84 -9.61 1.27 -16.32
N ASP A 85 -8.83 1.07 -15.27
CA ASP A 85 -8.61 -0.22 -14.63
C ASP A 85 -9.38 -0.32 -13.29
N ALA A 86 -9.80 0.82 -12.74
CA ALA A 86 -10.41 0.93 -11.41
C ALA A 86 -11.59 -0.03 -11.20
N GLN A 87 -12.55 -0.04 -12.12
CA GLN A 87 -13.73 -0.92 -12.05
C GLN A 87 -13.36 -2.41 -12.06
N LYS A 88 -12.39 -2.79 -12.90
CA LYS A 88 -11.93 -4.19 -12.99
C LYS A 88 -11.20 -4.62 -11.73
N VAL A 89 -10.33 -3.76 -11.20
CA VAL A 89 -9.59 -4.02 -9.96
C VAL A 89 -10.55 -4.08 -8.77
N ALA A 90 -11.52 -3.16 -8.69
CA ALA A 90 -12.53 -3.14 -7.63
C ALA A 90 -13.35 -4.44 -7.64
N ALA A 91 -13.82 -4.87 -8.81
CA ALA A 91 -14.56 -6.13 -8.95
C ALA A 91 -13.71 -7.35 -8.53
N ALA A 92 -12.46 -7.42 -8.97
CA ALA A 92 -11.56 -8.52 -8.62
C ALA A 92 -11.28 -8.58 -7.11
N LEU A 93 -11.04 -7.43 -6.48
CA LEU A 93 -10.80 -7.35 -5.04
C LEU A 93 -12.07 -7.63 -4.22
N THR A 94 -13.24 -7.21 -4.69
CA THR A 94 -14.52 -7.57 -4.06
C THR A 94 -14.76 -9.08 -4.13
N LEU A 95 -14.49 -9.72 -5.27
CA LEU A 95 -14.59 -11.18 -5.39
C LEU A 95 -13.60 -11.90 -4.46
N ALA A 96 -12.35 -11.41 -4.39
CA ALA A 96 -11.37 -11.94 -3.46
C ALA A 96 -11.80 -11.77 -1.99
N ALA A 97 -12.42 -10.62 -1.65
CA ALA A 97 -12.95 -10.38 -0.31
C ALA A 97 -14.09 -11.34 0.03
N ILE A 98 -15.02 -11.57 -0.90
CA ILE A 98 -16.12 -12.54 -0.74
C ILE A 98 -15.55 -13.94 -0.48
N ALA A 99 -14.57 -14.37 -1.28
CA ALA A 99 -13.90 -15.65 -1.10
C ALA A 99 -13.14 -15.74 0.24
N GLY A 100 -12.63 -14.61 0.75
CA GLY A 100 -11.92 -14.49 2.03
C GLY A 100 -12.80 -14.21 3.25
N GLY A 101 -14.14 -14.34 3.15
CA GLY A 101 -15.06 -14.12 4.27
C GLY A 101 -15.29 -12.64 4.61
N GLY A 102 -15.29 -11.78 3.61
CA GLY A 102 -15.49 -10.33 3.73
C GLY A 102 -14.20 -9.51 3.77
N LYS A 103 -13.03 -10.15 3.68
CA LYS A 103 -11.72 -9.49 3.71
C LYS A 103 -10.72 -10.05 2.72
N VAL A 104 -9.79 -9.22 2.28
CA VAL A 104 -8.60 -9.60 1.53
C VAL A 104 -7.39 -9.40 2.44
N SER A 105 -6.62 -10.46 2.67
CA SER A 105 -5.36 -10.39 3.41
C SER A 105 -4.23 -10.91 2.52
N ALA A 106 -3.20 -10.11 2.29
CA ALA A 106 -2.06 -10.52 1.48
C ALA A 106 -0.76 -9.81 1.90
N PRO A 107 0.38 -10.51 1.86
CA PRO A 107 1.68 -9.86 2.03
C PRO A 107 2.03 -9.08 0.76
N LEU A 108 2.42 -7.82 0.96
CA LEU A 108 3.11 -6.98 -0.02
C LEU A 108 4.61 -7.08 0.26
N VAL A 109 5.31 -7.83 -0.59
CA VAL A 109 6.74 -8.12 -0.47
C VAL A 109 7.53 -7.13 -1.33
N PHE A 110 8.50 -6.46 -0.71
CA PHE A 110 9.42 -5.52 -1.33
C PHE A 110 10.78 -6.20 -1.41
N GLU A 111 11.23 -6.51 -2.62
CA GLU A 111 12.48 -7.23 -2.81
C GLU A 111 13.05 -6.96 -4.20
N ASN A 112 14.36 -6.73 -4.27
CA ASN A 112 15.08 -6.53 -5.53
C ASN A 112 14.49 -5.41 -6.41
N GLY A 113 14.04 -4.32 -5.78
CA GLY A 113 13.45 -3.17 -6.46
C GLY A 113 12.07 -3.42 -7.06
N ALA A 114 11.31 -4.39 -6.54
CA ALA A 114 9.94 -4.65 -6.95
C ALA A 114 9.03 -4.89 -5.73
N ALA A 115 7.81 -4.37 -5.82
CA ALA A 115 6.73 -4.73 -4.89
C ALA A 115 5.89 -5.84 -5.51
N ARG A 116 5.58 -6.88 -4.72
CA ARG A 116 4.83 -8.06 -5.15
C ARG A 116 3.71 -8.39 -4.18
N ILE A 117 2.56 -8.77 -4.72
CA ILE A 117 1.44 -9.35 -3.97
C ILE A 117 1.24 -10.77 -4.48
N ALA A 118 1.28 -11.77 -3.59
CA ALA A 118 1.14 -13.19 -3.96
C ALA A 118 2.05 -13.60 -5.15
N GLY A 119 3.29 -13.10 -5.18
CA GLY A 119 4.27 -13.37 -6.24
C GLY A 119 4.12 -12.52 -7.52
N VAL A 120 3.00 -11.80 -7.69
CA VAL A 120 2.76 -10.94 -8.85
C VAL A 120 3.37 -9.57 -8.61
N ARG A 121 4.20 -9.08 -9.54
CA ARG A 121 4.77 -7.72 -9.49
C ARG A 121 3.67 -6.68 -9.71
N VAL A 122 3.45 -5.82 -8.72
CA VAL A 122 2.46 -4.73 -8.77
C VAL A 122 3.12 -3.36 -8.99
N ALA A 123 4.39 -3.20 -8.59
CA ALA A 123 5.13 -1.98 -8.81
C ALA A 123 6.63 -2.22 -8.99
N LYS A 124 7.29 -1.30 -9.71
CA LYS A 124 8.74 -1.16 -9.73
C LYS A 124 9.13 -0.10 -8.71
N LEU A 125 10.08 -0.42 -7.84
CA LEU A 125 10.56 0.47 -6.80
C LEU A 125 11.78 1.24 -7.30
N LYS A 126 11.81 2.54 -7.00
CA LYS A 126 12.96 3.41 -7.23
C LYS A 126 13.66 3.67 -5.89
N PRO A 127 14.93 4.08 -5.93
CA PRO A 127 15.57 4.64 -4.75
C PRO A 127 14.75 5.81 -4.21
N VAL A 128 14.70 5.95 -2.90
CA VAL A 128 13.95 7.01 -2.20
C VAL A 128 14.80 8.25 -1.91
N TYR A 129 16.06 8.26 -2.37
CA TYR A 129 16.98 9.41 -2.40
C TYR A 129 17.98 9.30 -3.54
#